data_AF-A0A7S0UJY8-F1
#
_entry.id   AF-A0A7S0UJY8-F1
#
_cell.length_a   1.000
_cell.length_b   1.000
_cell.length_c   1.000
_cell.angle_alpha   90.00
_cell.angle_beta   90.00
_cell.angle_gamma   90.00
#
_symmetry.space_group_name_H-M   'P 1'
#
loop_
_entity.id
_entity.type
_entity.pdbx_description
1 polymer ?
#
loop_
_entity_poly.entity_id
_entity_poly.type
_entity_poly.pdbx_seq_one_letter_code
_entity_poly.pdbx_strand_id
1 'polypeptide(L)'
;EETLDMILPSLLAVLDHVHRNKIVHRDLKPANLLVHDSNVLLMDFGSAADLDPTGSGWNKRRVGLENGNRVAVSPVYAAPEIFIDVHEAPTAFDMFSAGLIFCQLMFGYLEERVDA
;
A
#
# COMPACT_ATOMS: atom_id res chain seq x y z
N GLU A 1 -0.50 -17.34 -15.39
CA GLU A 1 0.97 -17.25 -15.23
C GLU A 1 1.49 -15.92 -15.76
N GLU A 2 1.39 -15.62 -17.06
CA GLU A 2 1.98 -14.40 -17.66
C GLU A 2 1.64 -13.08 -16.93
N THR A 3 0.38 -12.85 -16.53
CA THR A 3 -0.02 -11.60 -15.85
C THR A 3 0.69 -11.41 -14.51
N LEU A 4 0.89 -12.50 -13.74
CA LEU A 4 1.54 -12.43 -12.44
C LEU A 4 3.01 -12.05 -12.57
N ASP A 5 3.69 -12.72 -13.50
CA ASP A 5 5.13 -12.54 -13.77
C ASP A 5 5.43 -11.15 -14.34
N MET A 6 4.42 -10.48 -14.91
CA MET A 6 4.53 -9.11 -15.40
C MET A 6 4.17 -8.06 -14.34
N ILE A 7 3.03 -8.23 -13.67
CA ILE A 7 2.46 -7.20 -12.78
C ILE A 7 3.19 -7.11 -11.45
N LEU A 8 3.55 -8.24 -10.84
CA LEU A 8 4.17 -8.22 -9.51
C LEU A 8 5.56 -7.54 -9.53
N PRO A 9 6.49 -7.87 -10.45
CA PRO A 9 7.77 -7.17 -10.49
C PRO A 9 7.63 -5.68 -10.74
N SER A 10 6.68 -5.28 -11.59
CA SER A 10 6.41 -3.86 -11.85
C SER A 10 5.87 -3.15 -10.62
N LEU A 11 4.90 -3.73 -9.91
CA LEU A 11 4.37 -3.19 -8.64
C LEU A 11 5.48 -3.03 -7.59
N LEU A 12 6.33 -4.05 -7.41
CA LEU A 12 7.42 -4.00 -6.45
C LEU A 12 8.46 -2.93 -6.81
N ALA A 13 8.75 -2.72 -8.10
CA ALA A 13 9.64 -1.66 -8.57
C ALA A 13 9.05 -0.27 -8.28
N VAL A 14 7.74 -0.08 -8.47
CA VAL A 14 7.05 1.16 -8.12
C VAL A 14 7.11 1.41 -6.61
N LEU A 15 6.85 0.40 -5.78
CA LEU A 15 6.91 0.54 -4.32
C LEU A 15 8.32 0.84 -3.84
N ASP A 16 9.35 0.17 -4.37
CA ASP A 16 10.76 0.49 -4.06
C ASP A 16 11.09 1.95 -4.41
N HIS A 17 10.62 2.46 -5.54
CA HIS A 17 10.78 3.87 -5.90
C HIS A 17 10.10 4.81 -4.90
N VAL A 18 8.83 4.55 -4.56
CA VAL A 18 8.06 5.37 -3.60
C VAL A 18 8.70 5.36 -2.22
N HIS A 19 9.09 4.19 -1.73
CA HIS A 19 9.71 4.01 -0.40
C HIS A 19 11.10 4.66 -0.32
N ARG A 20 11.91 4.61 -1.38
CA ARG A 20 13.21 5.31 -1.46
C ARG A 20 13.05 6.83 -1.41
N ASN A 21 11.96 7.34 -1.97
CA ASN A 21 11.58 8.76 -1.87
C ASN A 21 10.90 9.11 -0.54
N LYS A 22 10.98 8.24 0.47
CA LYS A 22 10.48 8.52 1.82
C LYS A 22 8.96 8.75 1.83
N ILE A 23 8.22 8.00 1.02
CA ILE A 23 6.75 8.02 0.99
C ILE A 23 6.24 6.61 1.31
N VAL A 24 5.11 6.51 2.02
CA VAL A 24 4.32 5.27 2.20
C VAL A 24 2.92 5.54 1.68
N HIS A 25 2.40 4.68 0.81
CA HIS A 25 1.13 4.90 0.11
C HIS A 25 -0.09 4.74 1.03
N ARG A 26 -0.08 3.71 1.90
CA ARG A 26 -1.11 3.37 2.91
C ARG A 26 -2.51 3.00 2.39
N ASP A 27 -2.80 3.20 1.11
CA ASP A 27 -4.06 2.74 0.50
C ASP A 27 -3.83 1.94 -0.80
N LEU A 28 -2.89 0.98 -0.74
CA LEU A 28 -2.58 0.13 -1.88
C LEU A 28 -3.70 -0.90 -2.09
N LYS A 29 -4.35 -0.87 -3.25
CA LYS A 29 -5.44 -1.76 -3.66
C LYS A 29 -5.52 -1.83 -5.19
N PRO A 30 -6.15 -2.85 -5.78
CA PRO A 30 -6.23 -2.99 -7.23
C PRO A 30 -6.82 -1.75 -7.95
N ALA A 31 -7.82 -1.10 -7.36
CA ALA A 31 -8.42 0.11 -7.93
C ALA A 31 -7.43 1.30 -8.05
N ASN A 32 -6.34 1.30 -7.29
CA ASN A 32 -5.29 2.32 -7.33
C ASN A 32 -4.09 1.89 -8.21
N LEU A 33 -4.18 0.76 -8.91
CA LEU A 33 -3.16 0.25 -9.83
C LEU A 33 -3.67 0.33 -11.27
N LEU A 34 -3.13 1.26 -12.04
CA LEU A 34 -3.34 1.28 -13.49
C LEU A 34 -2.32 0.35 -14.14
N VAL A 35 -2.74 -0.34 -15.20
CA VAL A 35 -1.88 -1.25 -15.95
C VAL A 35 -1.83 -0.81 -17.41
N HIS A 36 -0.62 -0.59 -17.92
CA HIS A 36 -0.39 -0.28 -19.33
C HIS A 36 0.88 -0.99 -19.82
N ASP A 37 0.76 -1.82 -20.86
CA ASP A 37 1.87 -2.57 -21.46
C ASP A 37 2.77 -3.25 -20.41
N SER A 38 2.14 -3.99 -19.49
CA SER A 38 2.79 -4.71 -18.38
C SER A 38 3.45 -3.83 -17.30
N ASN A 39 3.28 -2.51 -17.38
CA ASN A 39 3.71 -1.58 -16.35
C ASN A 39 2.55 -1.25 -15.41
N VAL A 40 2.84 -1.28 -14.11
CA VAL A 40 1.97 -0.77 -13.06
C VAL A 40 2.26 0.71 -12.87
N LEU A 41 1.20 1.52 -12.86
CA LEU A 41 1.25 2.90 -12.42
C LEU A 41 0.41 3.02 -11.15
N LEU A 42 1.06 3.45 -10.07
CA LEU A 42 0.41 3.69 -8.79
C LEU A 42 -0.21 5.09 -8.78
N MET A 43 -1.48 5.17 -8.41
CA MET A 43 -2.24 6.43 -8.30
C MET A 43 -2.87 6.58 -6.92
N ASP A 44 -3.40 7.78 -6.66
CA ASP A 44 -4.12 8.15 -5.44
C ASP A 44 -3.28 8.13 -4.14
N PHE A 45 -2.37 9.10 -4.05
CA PHE A 45 -1.58 9.37 -2.86
C PHE A 45 -2.34 10.17 -1.78
N GLY A 46 -3.67 10.27 -1.86
CA GLY A 46 -4.47 11.05 -0.91
C GLY A 46 -4.32 10.57 0.55
N SER A 47 -4.02 9.28 0.72
CA SER A 47 -3.74 8.65 2.01
C SER A 47 -2.26 8.47 2.29
N ALA A 48 -1.34 8.97 1.45
CA ALA A 48 0.10 8.76 1.64
C ALA A 48 0.67 9.49 2.87
N ALA A 49 1.88 9.10 3.29
CA ALA A 49 2.62 9.76 4.38
C ALA A 49 4.12 9.84 4.10
N ASP A 50 4.75 10.95 4.51
CA ASP A 50 6.18 11.17 4.41
C ASP A 50 6.96 10.55 5.59
N LEU A 51 8.16 10.03 5.30
CA LEU A 51 9.08 9.36 6.24
C LEU A 51 10.17 10.30 6.81
N ASP A 52 10.07 11.62 6.60
CA ASP A 52 11.22 12.53 6.77
C ASP A 52 11.84 12.50 8.20
N PRO A 53 13.15 12.21 8.33
CA PRO A 53 13.86 12.18 9.61
C PRO A 53 14.25 13.55 10.21
N THR A 54 14.11 14.68 9.48
CA THR A 54 14.85 15.92 9.83
C THR A 54 14.04 17.09 10.40
N GLY A 55 12.71 17.02 10.44
CA GLY A 55 11.91 18.08 11.03
C GLY A 55 10.52 17.59 11.39
N SER A 56 10.27 17.36 12.68
CA SER A 56 8.99 16.90 13.23
C SER A 56 8.56 15.46 12.90
N GLY A 57 9.50 14.60 12.53
CA GLY A 57 9.36 13.15 12.57
C GLY A 57 8.33 12.58 11.59
N TRP A 58 8.40 11.27 11.42
CA TRP A 58 7.20 10.47 11.23
C TRP A 58 6.11 11.09 12.10
N ASN A 59 5.06 11.68 11.49
CA ASN A 59 3.95 12.17 12.27
C ASN A 59 3.54 10.98 13.13
N LYS A 60 3.75 11.05 14.45
CA LYS A 60 3.42 10.03 15.48
C LYS A 60 1.92 9.67 15.50
N ARG A 61 1.20 9.98 14.43
CA ARG A 61 -0.17 9.67 14.17
C ARG A 61 -0.17 8.24 13.62
N ARG A 62 -1.02 7.43 14.25
CA ARG A 62 -1.28 6.05 13.83
C ARG A 62 -1.58 6.04 12.33
N VAL A 63 -1.10 5.03 11.61
CA VAL A 63 -1.56 4.79 10.24
C VAL A 63 -3.08 4.68 10.28
N GLY A 64 -3.76 5.42 9.39
CA GLY A 64 -5.21 5.54 9.46
C GLY A 64 -5.73 6.64 10.39
N LEU A 65 -4.91 7.57 10.92
CA LEU A 65 -5.35 8.73 11.71
C LEU A 65 -4.61 10.02 11.33
N GLU A 66 -5.35 11.09 11.02
CA GLU A 66 -4.84 12.45 10.79
C GLU A 66 -5.59 13.41 11.71
N ASN A 67 -4.88 14.12 12.60
CA ASN A 67 -5.48 15.02 13.60
C ASN A 67 -6.52 14.35 14.52
N GLY A 68 -6.40 13.04 14.77
CA GLY A 68 -7.37 12.28 15.57
C GLY A 68 -8.58 11.77 14.79
N ASN A 69 -8.70 12.09 13.49
CA ASN A 69 -9.73 11.56 12.60
C ASN A 69 -9.20 10.39 11.78
N ARG A 70 -10.03 9.36 11.59
CA ARG A 70 -9.62 8.19 10.79
C ARG A 70 -9.32 8.64 9.35
N VAL A 71 -8.11 8.37 8.86
CA VAL A 71 -7.76 8.48 7.44
C VAL A 71 -8.42 7.30 6.74
N ALA A 72 -9.09 7.58 5.63
CA ALA A 72 -9.73 6.55 4.82
C ALA A 72 -8.64 5.62 4.26
N VAL A 73 -8.67 4.38 4.71
CA VAL A 73 -7.91 3.26 4.14
C VAL A 73 -8.92 2.19 3.75
N SER A 74 -8.67 1.48 2.65
CA SER A 74 -9.47 0.33 2.26
C SER A 74 -9.20 -0.83 3.25
N PRO A 75 -10.16 -1.17 4.15
CA PRO A 75 -9.90 -2.07 5.28
C PRO A 75 -9.46 -3.48 4.86
N VAL A 76 -9.88 -3.91 3.67
CA VAL A 76 -9.57 -5.24 3.12
C VAL A 76 -8.08 -5.39 2.78
N TYR A 77 -7.43 -4.31 2.35
CA TYR A 77 -6.02 -4.32 1.94
C TYR A 77 -5.09 -3.69 2.98
N ALA A 78 -5.65 -2.96 3.95
CA ALA A 78 -4.89 -2.31 5.01
C ALA A 78 -4.18 -3.34 5.89
N ALA A 79 -2.92 -3.06 6.21
CA ALA A 79 -2.18 -3.92 7.11
C ALA A 79 -2.76 -3.81 8.53
N PRO A 80 -3.02 -4.95 9.20
CA PRO A 80 -3.46 -4.94 10.58
C PRO A 80 -2.33 -4.45 11.50
N GLU A 81 -2.63 -3.45 12.34
CA GLU A 81 -1.67 -2.78 13.23
C GLU A 81 -1.00 -3.71 14.24
N ILE A 82 -1.59 -4.89 14.49
CA ILE A 82 -1.02 -5.89 15.39
C ILE A 82 0.17 -6.65 14.77
N PHE A 83 0.27 -6.67 13.44
CA PHE A 83 1.36 -7.36 12.73
C PHE A 83 2.43 -6.40 12.22
N ILE A 84 2.12 -5.11 12.15
CA ILE A 84 3.03 -4.09 11.61
C ILE A 84 3.15 -2.95 12.60
N ASP A 85 4.33 -2.83 13.20
CA ASP A 85 4.73 -1.59 13.86
C ASP A 85 5.16 -0.58 12.79
N VAL A 86 4.23 0.32 12.48
CA VAL A 86 4.42 1.39 11.50
C VAL A 86 5.46 2.42 11.94
N HIS A 87 5.90 2.42 13.20
CA HIS A 87 6.98 3.28 13.66
C HIS A 87 8.36 2.66 13.42
N GLU A 88 8.46 1.34 13.42
CA GLU A 88 9.73 0.63 13.18
C GLU A 88 9.91 0.25 11.70
N ALA A 89 8.83 -0.22 11.06
CA ALA A 89 8.85 -0.75 9.70
C ALA A 89 7.67 -0.20 8.88
N PRO A 90 7.62 1.12 8.64
CA PRO A 90 6.45 1.75 8.03
C PRO A 90 6.13 1.30 6.61
N THR A 91 7.16 1.03 5.82
CA THR A 91 7.02 0.55 4.43
C THR A 91 6.41 -0.85 4.37
N ALA A 92 6.49 -1.62 5.47
CA ALA A 92 5.87 -2.93 5.56
C ALA A 92 4.34 -2.86 5.42
N PHE A 93 3.73 -1.71 5.72
CA PHE A 93 2.30 -1.49 5.52
C PHE A 93 1.90 -1.70 4.06
N ASP A 94 2.59 -1.05 3.12
CA ASP A 94 2.34 -1.23 1.68
C ASP A 94 2.73 -2.65 1.22
N MET A 95 3.75 -3.26 1.82
CA MET A 95 4.18 -4.62 1.47
C MET A 95 3.15 -5.68 1.84
N PHE A 96 2.42 -5.49 2.94
CA PHE A 96 1.30 -6.37 3.29
C PHE A 96 0.18 -6.26 2.26
N SER A 97 -0.21 -5.04 1.89
CA SER A 97 -1.21 -4.80 0.85
C SER A 97 -0.78 -5.41 -0.49
N ALA A 98 0.50 -5.28 -0.86
CA ALA A 98 1.07 -5.90 -2.06
C ALA A 98 1.01 -7.43 -2.00
N GLY A 99 1.22 -8.03 -0.81
CA GLY A 99 1.04 -9.45 -0.57
C GLY A 99 -0.41 -9.91 -0.78
N LEU A 100 -1.39 -9.14 -0.34
CA LEU A 100 -2.81 -9.42 -0.59
C LEU A 100 -3.16 -9.32 -2.07
N ILE A 101 -2.66 -8.30 -2.76
CA ILE A 101 -2.82 -8.15 -4.22
C ILE A 101 -2.17 -9.33 -4.95
N PHE A 102 -0.98 -9.77 -4.53
CA PHE A 102 -0.33 -10.96 -5.06
C PHE A 102 -1.19 -12.21 -4.88
N CYS A 103 -1.72 -12.46 -3.67
CA CYS A 103 -2.65 -13.57 -3.44
C CYS A 103 -3.88 -13.48 -4.36
N GLN A 104 -4.45 -12.29 -4.54
CA GLN A 104 -5.59 -12.08 -5.43
C GLN A 104 -5.25 -12.43 -6.90
N LEU A 105 -4.09 -11.98 -7.39
CA LEU A 105 -3.62 -12.31 -8.73
C LEU A 105 -3.33 -13.81 -8.90
N MET A 106 -2.78 -14.47 -7.88
CA MET A 106 -2.48 -15.90 -7.88
C MET A 106 -3.72 -16.78 -7.98
N PHE A 107 -4.76 -16.45 -7.23
CA PHE A 107 -5.95 -17.30 -7.12
C PHE A 107 -7.07 -16.87 -8.06
N GLY A 108 -6.96 -15.70 -8.72
CA GLY A 108 -8.01 -15.16 -9.59
C GLY A 108 -9.30 -14.79 -8.83
N TYR A 109 -9.24 -14.75 -7.50
CA TYR A 109 -10.37 -14.44 -6.64
C TYR A 109 -10.12 -13.11 -5.93
N LEU A 110 -11.00 -12.15 -6.17
CA LEU A 110 -11.69 -11.41 -5.11
C LEU A 110 -12.80 -10.61 -5.80
N GLU A 111 -14.04 -11.12 -5.73
CA GLU A 111 -15.17 -10.18 -5.56
C GLU A 111 -14.75 -9.28 -4.40
N GLU A 112 -14.78 -7.96 -4.57
CA GLU A 112 -14.72 -7.06 -3.41
C GLU A 112 -15.71 -7.62 -2.41
N ARG A 113 -15.26 -8.11 -1.24
CA ARG A 113 -16.19 -8.56 -0.23
C ARG A 113 -16.94 -7.31 0.22
N VAL A 114 -18.09 -7.08 -0.42
CA VAL A 114 -19.02 -5.98 -0.14
C VAL A 114 -19.63 -6.13 1.27
N ASP A 115 -19.41 -7.27 1.90
CA ASP A 115 -19.97 -7.65 3.20
C ASP A 115 -18.85 -7.89 4.23
N ALA A 116 -18.37 -6.81 4.87
CA ALA A 116 -17.65 -6.88 6.15
C ALA A 116 -17.91 -5.61 6.97
#